data_AF-A0A9E5NNY6-F1
#
_entry.id   AF-A0A9E5NNY6-F1
#
_cell.length_a   1.000
_cell.length_b   1.000
_cell.length_c   1.000
_cell.angle_alpha   90.00
_cell.angle_beta   90.00
_cell.angle_gamma   90.00
#
_symmetry.space_group_name_H-M   'P 1'
#
loop_
_entity.id
_entity.type
_entity.pdbx_description
1 polymer ?
#
loop_
_entity_poly.entity_id
_entity_poly.type
_entity_poly.pdbx_seq_one_letter_code
_entity_poly.pdbx_strand_id
1 'polypeptide(L)'
;TLAFRKSCAHGVCGSDGMIINGQERLACKTLVQDVAEADGAVVKVEPLKHLPLLRDLMVEQDEFFNRWRKIKPFQINEEPVPEKERVQSQEQRALFDDPTKC
;
A
#
# COMPACT_ATOMS: atom_id res chain seq x y z
N THR A 1 25.87 2.78 3.06
CA THR A 1 25.02 1.57 2.92
C THR A 1 23.61 2.00 2.61
N LEU A 2 22.93 1.32 1.68
CA LEU A 2 21.57 1.62 1.20
C LEU A 2 20.49 1.19 2.20
N ALA A 3 19.44 2.00 2.37
CA ALA A 3 18.26 1.70 3.19
C ALA A 3 16.95 1.73 2.38
N PHE A 4 16.09 0.75 2.60
CA PHE A 4 14.75 0.64 2.01
C PHE A 4 13.85 -0.25 2.89
N ARG A 5 12.52 -0.17 2.70
CA ARG A 5 11.56 -1.04 3.39
C ARG A 5 11.15 -2.22 2.51
N LYS A 6 10.99 -3.39 3.14
CA LYS A 6 10.53 -4.66 2.54
C LYS A 6 9.91 -5.52 3.64
N SER A 7 8.85 -6.25 3.32
CA SER A 7 8.32 -7.31 4.19
C SER A 7 7.92 -8.57 3.40
N CYS A 8 6.70 -8.65 2.84
CA CYS A 8 6.15 -9.89 2.27
C CYS A 8 6.84 -10.39 0.99
N ALA A 9 7.40 -9.48 0.19
CA ALA A 9 8.04 -9.77 -1.10
C ALA A 9 7.16 -10.43 -2.18
N HIS A 10 5.84 -10.41 -2.05
CA HIS A 10 4.91 -10.94 -3.05
C HIS A 10 3.71 -10.00 -3.30
N GLY A 11 3.91 -8.69 -3.11
CA GLY A 11 2.97 -7.65 -3.53
C GLY A 11 1.71 -7.48 -2.68
N VAL A 12 1.71 -7.91 -1.42
CA VAL A 12 0.53 -7.84 -0.53
C VAL A 12 0.63 -6.73 0.52
N CYS A 13 1.77 -6.59 1.22
CA CYS A 13 1.87 -5.65 2.35
C CYS A 13 2.05 -4.18 1.98
N GLY A 14 2.31 -3.85 0.71
CA GLY A 14 2.57 -2.48 0.25
C GLY A 14 3.85 -1.79 0.78
N SER A 15 4.66 -2.46 1.62
CA SER A 15 5.78 -1.83 2.33
C SER A 15 6.92 -1.30 1.45
N ASP A 16 7.05 -1.80 0.23
CA ASP A 16 8.15 -1.51 -0.70
C ASP A 16 7.69 -0.70 -1.93
N GLY A 17 6.71 0.18 -1.72
CA GLY A 17 6.34 1.20 -2.68
C GLY A 17 7.52 2.13 -2.98
N MET A 18 7.87 2.26 -4.25
CA MET A 18 8.97 3.07 -4.76
C MET A 18 8.60 3.67 -6.12
N ILE A 19 9.37 4.64 -6.57
CA ILE A 19 9.31 5.11 -7.95
C ILE A 19 10.38 4.36 -8.75
N ILE A 20 9.95 3.63 -9.77
CA ILE A 20 10.84 2.86 -10.66
C ILE A 20 10.58 3.36 -12.08
N ASN A 21 11.62 3.89 -12.72
CA ASN A 21 11.57 4.57 -14.02
C ASN A 21 10.46 5.63 -14.08
N GLY A 22 10.34 6.44 -13.02
CA GLY A 22 9.39 7.55 -12.94
C GLY A 22 7.95 7.17 -12.58
N GLN A 23 7.63 5.88 -12.43
CA GLN A 23 6.29 5.38 -12.07
C GLN A 23 6.27 4.75 -10.68
N GLU A 24 5.20 4.96 -9.92
CA GLU A 24 4.96 4.33 -8.62
C GLU A 24 4.70 2.83 -8.79
N ARG A 25 5.51 1.99 -8.15
CA ARG A 25 5.43 0.53 -8.22
C ARG A 25 5.72 -0.11 -6.86
N LEU A 26 5.27 -1.35 -6.68
CA LEU A 26 5.77 -2.22 -5.61
C LEU A 26 7.04 -2.91 -6.12
N ALA A 27 8.17 -2.67 -5.47
CA ALA A 27 9.46 -3.18 -5.93
C ALA A 27 9.46 -4.72 -6.03
N CYS A 28 8.88 -5.43 -5.05
CA CYS A 28 8.86 -6.89 -5.03
C CYS A 28 8.09 -7.57 -6.17
N LYS A 29 7.18 -6.86 -6.83
CA LYS A 29 6.41 -7.42 -7.96
C LYS A 29 6.84 -6.86 -9.31
N THR A 30 7.80 -5.94 -9.32
CA THR A 30 8.32 -5.34 -10.55
C THR A 30 9.47 -6.20 -11.04
N LEU A 31 9.25 -6.95 -12.12
CA LEU A 31 10.31 -7.76 -12.70
C LEU A 31 11.26 -6.86 -13.49
N VAL A 32 12.56 -7.12 -13.38
CA VAL A 32 13.59 -6.34 -14.09
C VAL A 32 13.35 -6.37 -15.60
N GLN A 33 12.96 -7.51 -16.16
CA GLN A 33 12.64 -7.65 -17.59
C GLN A 33 11.49 -6.74 -18.07
N ASP A 34 10.62 -6.29 -17.15
CA ASP A 34 9.48 -5.43 -17.49
C ASP A 34 9.86 -3.94 -17.50
N VAL A 35 11.05 -3.59 -16.96
CA VAL A 35 11.50 -2.20 -16.78
C VAL A 35 12.89 -1.92 -17.34
N ALA A 36 13.67 -2.94 -17.66
CA ALA A 36 14.94 -2.83 -18.37
C ALA A 36 14.69 -3.07 -19.87
N GLU A 37 14.80 -2.03 -20.68
CA GLU A 37 14.48 -2.09 -22.12
C GLU A 37 15.47 -2.97 -22.91
N ALA A 38 16.69 -3.13 -22.42
CA ALA A 38 17.74 -3.95 -23.00
C ALA A 38 18.79 -4.33 -21.95
N ASP A 39 19.70 -5.24 -22.30
CA ASP A 39 20.86 -5.54 -21.48
C ASP A 39 21.73 -4.30 -21.25
N GLY A 40 22.06 -4.04 -19.98
CA GLY A 40 22.78 -2.84 -19.57
C GLY A 40 21.92 -1.58 -19.45
N ALA A 41 20.60 -1.66 -19.66
CA ALA A 41 19.69 -0.55 -19.40
C ALA A 41 19.73 -0.14 -17.92
N VAL A 42 19.66 1.17 -17.68
CA VAL A 42 19.65 1.73 -16.33
C VAL A 42 18.22 1.73 -15.81
N VAL A 43 17.99 1.02 -14.69
CA VAL A 43 16.73 1.12 -13.94
C VAL A 43 16.91 2.16 -12.85
N LYS A 44 16.17 3.27 -12.95
CA LYS A 44 16.21 4.33 -11.95
C LYS A 44 15.22 4.04 -10.84
N VAL A 45 15.70 4.01 -9.59
CA VAL A 45 14.88 3.77 -8.40
C VAL A 45 14.95 4.99 -7.48
N GLU A 46 13.79 5.49 -7.08
CA GLU A 46 13.62 6.71 -6.30
C GLU A 46 12.61 6.47 -5.15
N PRO A 47 12.71 7.21 -4.03
CA PRO A 47 11.70 7.16 -2.97
C PRO A 47 10.34 7.66 -3.48
N LEU A 48 9.26 7.32 -2.76
CA LEU A 48 7.92 7.85 -3.05
C LEU A 48 7.89 9.38 -2.99
N LYS A 49 7.17 10.01 -3.93
CA LYS A 49 6.94 11.46 -3.95
C LYS A 49 5.98 11.87 -2.83
N HIS A 50 6.03 13.15 -2.47
CA HIS A 50 5.10 13.81 -1.53
C HIS A 50 5.13 13.30 -0.08
N LEU A 51 6.08 12.44 0.27
CA LEU A 51 6.34 12.00 1.65
C LEU A 51 7.74 12.47 2.08
N PRO A 52 7.94 12.90 3.35
CA PRO A 52 9.26 13.27 3.83
C PRO A 52 10.25 12.11 3.73
N LEU A 53 11.44 12.37 3.20
CA LEU A 53 12.50 11.36 3.11
C LEU A 53 13.11 11.11 4.50
N LEU A 54 13.20 9.84 4.92
CA LEU A 54 13.94 9.44 6.11
C LEU A 54 15.39 9.10 5.77
N ARG A 55 15.60 8.22 4.79
CA ARG A 55 16.92 7.78 4.33
C ARG A 55 16.83 7.00 3.01
N ASP A 56 17.64 7.36 2.03
CA ASP A 56 17.75 6.68 0.73
C ASP A 56 16.39 6.45 0.03
N LEU A 57 15.77 5.28 0.18
CA LEU A 57 14.45 4.94 -0.39
C LEU A 57 13.33 4.86 0.66
N MET A 58 13.65 5.08 1.94
CA MET A 58 12.70 5.06 3.05
C MET A 58 12.07 6.43 3.27
N VAL A 59 10.74 6.48 3.25
CA VAL A 59 9.94 7.69 3.54
C VAL A 59 9.21 7.60 4.87
N GLU A 60 8.86 8.74 5.42
CA GLU A 60 8.01 8.94 6.60
C GLU A 60 6.54 8.68 6.19
N GLN A 61 5.75 7.98 7.01
CA GLN A 61 4.38 7.54 6.67
C GLN A 61 3.31 7.99 7.68
N ASP A 62 3.70 8.64 8.78
CA ASP A 62 2.82 9.01 9.87
C ASP A 62 1.73 9.96 9.38
N GLU A 63 2.06 10.95 8.54
CA GLU A 63 1.07 11.88 8.00
C GLU A 63 0.00 11.17 7.14
N PHE A 64 0.38 10.15 6.38
CA PHE A 64 -0.57 9.31 5.63
C PHE A 64 -1.54 8.60 6.59
N PHE A 65 -1.01 7.91 7.60
CA PHE A 65 -1.84 7.19 8.58
C PHE A 65 -2.66 8.14 9.45
N ASN A 66 -2.16 9.34 9.74
CA ASN A 66 -2.91 10.36 10.47
C ASN A 66 -4.13 10.82 9.68
N ARG A 67 -4.00 11.02 8.36
CA ARG A 67 -5.15 11.31 7.48
C ARG A 67 -6.13 10.14 7.41
N TRP A 68 -5.61 8.92 7.28
CA TRP A 68 -6.44 7.72 7.27
C TRP A 68 -7.25 7.56 8.58
N ARG A 69 -6.66 7.84 9.75
CA ARG A 69 -7.42 7.80 11.02
C ARG A 69 -8.53 8.84 11.13
N LYS A 70 -8.40 10.00 10.45
CA LYS A 70 -9.42 11.08 10.49
C LYS A 70 -10.77 10.65 9.91
N ILE A 71 -10.80 9.70 8.98
CA ILE A 71 -12.04 9.20 8.38
C ILE A 71 -12.77 8.17 9.25
N LYS A 72 -12.26 7.86 10.45
CA LYS A 72 -12.78 6.83 11.36
C LYS A 72 -13.00 5.48 10.63
N PRO A 73 -11.93 4.84 10.12
CA PRO A 73 -12.01 3.65 9.27
C PRO A 73 -12.28 2.38 10.09
N PHE A 74 -13.35 2.40 10.88
CA PHE A 74 -13.81 1.32 11.74
C PHE A 74 -15.33 1.32 11.80
N GLN A 75 -15.93 0.18 12.12
CA GLN A 75 -17.38 0.07 12.21
C GLN A 75 -17.89 0.88 13.42
N ILE A 76 -18.79 1.83 13.17
CA ILE A 76 -19.53 2.56 14.20
C ILE A 76 -20.95 1.98 14.23
N ASN A 77 -21.40 1.51 15.39
CA ASN A 77 -22.72 0.95 15.57
C ASN A 77 -23.43 1.65 16.74
N GLU A 78 -24.69 2.02 16.54
CA GLU A 78 -25.53 2.64 17.56
C GLU A 78 -26.25 1.60 18.42
N GLU A 79 -26.37 0.37 17.94
CA GLU A 79 -27.02 -0.75 18.62
C GLU A 79 -26.04 -1.49 19.55
N PRO A 80 -26.52 -2.04 20.69
CA PRO A 80 -25.70 -2.89 21.54
C PRO A 80 -25.20 -4.12 20.78
N VAL A 81 -24.09 -4.68 21.25
CA VAL A 81 -23.52 -5.90 20.67
C VAL A 81 -24.50 -7.07 20.91
N PRO A 82 -25.01 -7.73 19.86
CA PRO A 82 -25.89 -8.88 20.01
C PRO A 82 -25.15 -10.12 20.51
N GLU A 83 -25.90 -11.12 20.96
CA GLU A 83 -25.36 -12.42 21.39
C GLU A 83 -24.71 -13.22 20.25
N LYS A 84 -25.18 -13.01 19.01
CA LYS A 84 -24.70 -13.67 17.77
C LYS A 84 -24.17 -12.67 16.75
N GLU A 85 -23.67 -13.12 15.60
CA GLU A 85 -23.30 -12.20 14.52
C GLU A 85 -24.48 -11.37 13.99
N ARG A 86 -24.17 -10.22 13.39
CA ARG A 86 -25.13 -9.42 12.64
C ARG A 86 -25.27 -10.00 11.23
N VAL A 87 -26.51 -10.27 10.81
CA VAL A 87 -26.78 -10.84 9.49
C VAL A 87 -26.57 -9.77 8.40
N GLN A 88 -25.82 -10.13 7.36
CA GLN A 88 -25.59 -9.31 6.17
C GLN A 88 -25.80 -10.20 4.93
N SER A 89 -26.54 -9.70 3.93
CA SER A 89 -26.73 -10.43 2.66
C SER A 89 -25.48 -10.36 1.77
N GLN A 90 -25.36 -11.28 0.80
CA GLN A 90 -24.24 -11.27 -0.13
C GLN A 90 -24.23 -9.99 -0.99
N GLU A 91 -25.41 -9.51 -1.39
CA GLU A 91 -25.56 -8.27 -2.16
C GLU A 91 -25.07 -7.07 -1.35
N GLN A 92 -25.39 -7.00 -0.06
CA GLN A 92 -24.91 -5.95 0.83
C GLN A 92 -23.39 -5.99 1.01
N ARG A 93 -22.81 -7.19 1.18
CA ARG A 93 -21.34 -7.36 1.31
C ARG A 93 -20.61 -7.02 0.02
N ALA A 94 -21.21 -7.29 -1.14
CA ALA A 94 -20.63 -7.02 -2.45
C ALA A 94 -20.48 -5.51 -2.74
N LEU A 95 -21.33 -4.65 -2.15
CA LEU A 95 -21.29 -3.19 -2.35
C LEU A 95 -19.94 -2.55 -2.03
N PHE A 96 -19.18 -3.12 -1.11
CA PHE A 96 -17.89 -2.60 -0.67
C PHE A 96 -16.75 -3.62 -0.79
N ASP A 97 -16.91 -4.66 -1.62
CA ASP A 97 -15.87 -5.68 -1.76
C ASP A 97 -14.57 -5.13 -2.33
N ASP A 98 -14.66 -4.38 -3.42
CA ASP A 98 -13.48 -3.83 -4.08
C ASP A 98 -12.65 -2.88 -3.20
N PRO A 99 -13.23 -1.88 -2.51
CA PRO A 99 -12.47 -0.98 -1.64
C PRO A 99 -11.83 -1.68 -0.42
N THR A 100 -12.24 -2.89 -0.05
CA THR A 100 -11.59 -3.65 1.05
C THR A 100 -10.25 -4.28 0.68
N LYS A 101 -9.85 -4.21 -0.60
CA LYS A 101 -8.60 -4.77 -1.13
C LYS A 101 -7.41 -3.81 -1.05
N CYS A 102 -7.64 -2.57 -0.60
CA CYS A 102 -6.59 -1.59 -0.36
C CYS A 102 -5.60 -2.06 0.71
#